data_AF-A0A945PHC4-F1
#
_entry.id   AF-A0A945PHC4-F1
#
_cell.length_a   1.000
_cell.length_b   1.000
_cell.length_c   1.000
_cell.angle_alpha   90.00
_cell.angle_beta   90.00
_cell.angle_gamma   90.00
#
_symmetry.space_group_name_H-M   'P 1'
#
loop_
_entity.id
_entity.type
_entity.pdbx_description
1 polymer ?
#
loop_
_entity_poly.entity_id
_entity_poly.type
_entity_poly.pdbx_seq_one_letter_code
_entity_poly.pdbx_strand_id
1 'polypeptide(L)'
;MNTILSVCMLTVLLYACTKSDSRVPLDCMGIENGTAISDDCRDCHKWTVYNHVTHAVREVNDTTNEVLGDNEMFASPNNPMNPVWNTNCTDCDGVLNGVAVVDSCGDCQGAFLYNFTTHNPMDIVMLGGDTSGAAATVSAATDSIIIILPEHPMNSYWNSGCK
;
A
#
# COMPACT_ATOMS: atom_id res chain seq x y z
N MET A 1 -2.66 35.01 -60.29
CA MET A 1 -3.00 34.90 -58.85
C MET A 1 -3.08 33.43 -58.49
N ASN A 2 -2.49 33.08 -57.35
CA ASN A 2 -2.66 31.82 -56.58
C ASN A 2 -1.99 30.60 -57.22
N THR A 3 -1.12 29.82 -56.57
CA THR A 3 -0.93 29.51 -55.14
C THR A 3 0.54 29.09 -54.88
N ILE A 4 1.34 29.95 -54.21
CA ILE A 4 2.68 29.58 -53.68
C ILE A 4 2.63 29.39 -52.14
N LEU A 5 1.45 29.48 -51.53
CA LEU A 5 1.22 29.05 -50.15
C LEU A 5 0.95 27.54 -50.15
N SER A 6 1.95 26.69 -49.93
CA SER A 6 1.70 25.39 -49.26
C SER A 6 2.91 24.53 -48.94
N VAL A 7 4.16 24.94 -49.23
CA VAL A 7 5.31 24.07 -48.94
C VAL A 7 5.91 24.37 -47.56
N CYS A 8 6.02 25.65 -47.17
CA CYS A 8 6.57 26.03 -45.87
C CYS A 8 5.66 25.66 -44.67
N MET A 9 4.32 25.64 -44.86
CA MET A 9 3.37 25.20 -43.84
C MET A 9 3.42 23.67 -43.62
N LEU A 10 3.66 22.90 -44.67
CA LEU A 10 3.78 21.44 -44.60
C LEU A 10 5.10 21.00 -43.93
N THR A 11 6.18 21.75 -44.14
CA THR A 11 7.46 21.50 -43.44
C THR A 11 7.41 21.84 -41.96
N VAL A 12 6.60 22.83 -41.55
CA VAL A 12 6.40 23.17 -40.11
C VAL A 12 5.54 22.10 -39.41
N LEU A 13 4.55 21.52 -40.10
CA LEU A 13 3.74 20.42 -39.57
C LEU A 13 4.53 19.12 -39.37
N LEU A 14 5.54 18.85 -40.21
CA LEU A 14 6.39 17.66 -40.08
C LEU A 14 7.56 17.82 -39.09
N TYR A 15 7.92 19.07 -38.72
CA TYR A 15 8.96 19.33 -37.70
C TYR A 15 8.40 19.29 -36.26
N ALA A 16 7.08 19.30 -36.09
CA ALA A 16 6.44 19.27 -34.78
C ALA A 16 6.40 17.87 -34.12
N CYS A 17 6.71 16.80 -34.85
CA CYS A 17 6.66 15.42 -34.35
C CYS A 17 7.92 14.63 -34.70
N THR A 18 9.06 14.99 -34.10
CA THR A 18 10.20 14.07 -33.93
C THR A 18 10.42 13.72 -32.46
N LYS A 19 9.35 13.71 -31.63
CA LYS A 19 9.41 12.97 -30.36
C LYS A 19 9.34 11.50 -30.72
N SER A 20 10.49 10.83 -30.59
CA SER A 20 10.64 9.38 -30.66
C SER A 20 9.42 8.69 -30.03
N ASP A 21 8.71 7.88 -30.81
CA ASP A 21 7.58 7.05 -30.38
C ASP A 21 8.08 5.83 -29.58
N SER A 22 8.89 6.09 -28.57
CA SER A 22 9.22 5.16 -27.51
C SER A 22 8.45 5.66 -26.31
N ARG A 23 7.33 5.02 -25.97
CA ARG A 23 6.60 5.31 -24.74
C ARG A 23 7.55 5.05 -23.57
N VAL A 24 8.06 6.13 -22.97
CA VAL A 24 8.80 6.04 -21.71
C VAL A 24 7.80 5.54 -20.65
N PRO A 25 8.16 4.55 -19.81
CA PRO A 25 7.28 4.10 -18.74
C PRO A 25 6.88 5.29 -17.86
N LEU A 26 5.57 5.46 -17.69
CA LEU A 26 5.01 6.40 -16.72
C LEU A 26 4.94 5.69 -15.36
N ASP A 27 5.32 6.40 -14.31
CA ASP A 27 5.12 5.96 -12.94
C ASP A 27 3.65 6.09 -12.52
N CYS A 28 3.28 5.68 -11.31
CA CYS A 28 1.87 5.75 -10.88
C CYS A 28 1.34 7.19 -10.72
N MET A 29 2.22 8.20 -10.65
CA MET A 29 1.87 9.63 -10.64
C MET A 29 1.75 10.22 -12.05
N GLY A 30 1.99 9.43 -13.09
CA GLY A 30 2.00 9.89 -14.49
C GLY A 30 3.27 10.65 -14.87
N ILE A 31 4.37 10.43 -14.16
CA ILE A 31 5.67 11.04 -14.46
C ILE A 31 6.50 10.08 -15.31
N GLU A 32 7.01 10.56 -16.46
CA GLU A 32 7.90 9.78 -17.33
C GLU A 32 9.19 9.42 -16.57
N ASN A 33 9.48 8.11 -16.49
CA ASN A 33 10.62 7.58 -15.73
C ASN A 33 10.68 8.07 -14.28
N GLY A 34 9.51 8.33 -13.69
CA GLY A 34 9.39 8.72 -12.29
C GLY A 34 9.63 7.54 -11.35
N THR A 35 9.77 7.85 -10.06
CA THR A 35 10.08 6.84 -9.04
C THR A 35 8.82 6.24 -8.43
N ALA A 36 7.64 6.84 -8.59
CA ALA A 36 6.47 6.44 -7.81
C ALA A 36 5.93 5.06 -8.18
N ILE A 37 5.67 4.23 -7.18
CA ILE A 37 4.94 2.97 -7.34
C ILE A 37 3.83 2.90 -6.31
N SER A 38 2.79 2.13 -6.63
CA SER A 38 1.69 1.91 -5.71
C SER A 38 2.04 0.87 -4.64
N ASP A 39 1.59 1.10 -3.41
CA ASP A 39 1.57 0.08 -2.35
C ASP A 39 0.39 -0.90 -2.50
N ASP A 40 0.22 -1.80 -1.53
CA ASP A 40 -0.85 -2.81 -1.56
C ASP A 40 -2.25 -2.18 -1.46
N CYS A 41 -2.34 -0.97 -0.91
CA CYS A 41 -3.57 -0.19 -0.85
C CYS A 41 -3.78 0.74 -2.03
N ARG A 42 -2.94 0.58 -3.06
CA ARG A 42 -2.97 1.37 -4.29
C ARG A 42 -2.68 2.85 -4.03
N ASP A 43 -2.10 3.19 -2.88
CA ASP A 43 -1.61 4.53 -2.63
C ASP A 43 -0.34 4.73 -3.45
N CYS A 44 -0.34 5.77 -4.27
CA CYS A 44 0.74 6.05 -5.18
C CYS A 44 1.68 7.07 -4.56
N HIS A 45 2.89 6.62 -4.20
CA HIS A 45 3.89 7.49 -3.60
C HIS A 45 5.29 7.17 -4.11
N LYS A 46 6.20 8.13 -3.97
CA LYS A 46 7.59 7.99 -4.40
C LYS A 46 8.37 7.08 -3.46
N TRP A 47 9.45 6.52 -3.98
CA TRP A 47 10.49 5.95 -3.13
C TRP A 47 10.96 6.97 -2.11
N THR A 48 11.30 6.50 -0.94
CA THR A 48 11.85 7.33 0.11
C THR A 48 13.24 6.87 0.50
N VAL A 49 14.01 7.78 1.08
CA VAL A 49 15.18 7.46 1.86
C VAL A 49 14.79 7.56 3.32
N TYR A 50 15.08 6.51 4.06
CA TYR A 50 14.80 6.38 5.47
C TYR A 50 16.10 6.27 6.26
N ASN A 51 16.24 7.10 7.30
CA ASN A 51 17.35 7.00 8.23
C ASN A 51 16.95 6.12 9.43
N HIS A 52 17.61 4.98 9.60
CA HIS A 52 17.23 4.02 10.65
C HIS A 52 17.64 4.44 12.07
N VAL A 53 18.40 5.53 12.23
CA VAL A 53 18.79 6.09 13.53
C VAL A 53 17.90 7.26 13.92
N THR A 54 17.64 8.20 13.00
CA THR A 54 16.83 9.40 13.28
C THR A 54 15.35 9.23 12.92
N HIS A 55 14.98 8.15 12.24
CA HIS A 55 13.66 7.92 11.63
C HIS A 55 13.24 9.02 10.64
N ALA A 56 14.17 9.82 10.13
CA ALA A 56 13.88 10.83 9.11
C ALA A 56 13.54 10.17 7.76
N VAL A 57 12.56 10.73 7.06
CA VAL A 57 12.11 10.27 5.75
C VAL A 57 12.17 11.43 4.76
N ARG A 58 12.72 11.19 3.57
CA ARG A 58 12.66 12.13 2.43
C ARG A 58 12.34 11.41 1.13
N GLU A 59 11.68 12.08 0.20
CA GLU A 59 11.37 11.51 -1.12
C GLU A 59 12.62 11.41 -2.02
N VAL A 60 12.59 10.41 -2.91
CA VAL A 60 13.55 10.20 -3.99
C VAL A 60 12.89 10.60 -5.30
N ASN A 61 13.49 11.56 -6.00
CA ASN A 61 12.98 12.02 -7.30
C ASN A 61 13.68 11.34 -8.49
N ASP A 62 14.87 10.79 -8.29
CA ASP A 62 15.63 10.03 -9.29
C ASP A 62 16.49 9.00 -8.56
N THR A 63 16.30 7.71 -8.84
CA THR A 63 17.06 6.63 -8.21
C THR A 63 18.49 6.49 -8.76
N THR A 64 18.82 7.15 -9.87
CA THR A 64 20.10 7.00 -10.57
C THR A 64 21.23 7.80 -9.93
N ASN A 65 20.91 8.99 -9.43
CA ASN A 65 21.89 9.95 -8.88
C ASN A 65 21.71 10.16 -7.38
N GLU A 66 20.86 9.36 -6.74
CA GLU A 66 20.56 9.49 -5.33
C GLU A 66 21.76 9.05 -4.49
N VAL A 67 22.25 9.96 -3.64
CA VAL A 67 23.34 9.67 -2.71
C VAL A 67 22.76 9.46 -1.31
N LEU A 68 22.97 8.27 -0.77
CA LEU A 68 22.58 7.95 0.61
C LEU A 68 23.65 8.47 1.58
N GLY A 69 23.20 9.13 2.64
CA GLY A 69 24.02 9.50 3.78
C GLY A 69 24.26 8.33 4.75
N ASP A 70 24.96 8.62 5.83
CA ASP A 70 25.18 7.65 6.91
C ASP A 70 23.84 7.24 7.53
N ASN A 71 23.67 5.93 7.73
CA ASN A 71 22.47 5.31 8.29
C ASN A 71 21.20 5.44 7.42
N GLU A 72 21.34 5.84 6.17
CA GLU A 72 20.22 5.94 5.22
C GLU A 72 20.06 4.67 4.38
N MET A 73 18.81 4.33 4.07
CA MET A 73 18.46 3.23 3.17
C MET A 73 17.27 3.62 2.31
N PHE A 74 17.21 3.06 1.10
CA PHE A 74 15.99 3.15 0.29
C PHE A 74 14.86 2.39 0.96
N ALA A 75 13.69 3.02 1.01
CA ALA A 75 12.44 2.37 1.38
C ALA A 75 11.50 2.40 0.17
N SER A 76 11.21 1.20 -0.34
CA SER A 76 10.26 1.01 -1.44
C SER A 76 8.85 1.40 -0.98
N PRO A 77 8.04 2.03 -1.84
CA PRO A 77 6.65 2.32 -1.52
C PRO A 77 5.87 1.09 -1.08
N ASN A 78 5.96 -0.01 -1.83
CA ASN A 78 5.34 -1.28 -1.47
C ASN A 78 6.27 -2.19 -0.63
N ASN A 79 6.62 -1.77 0.59
CA ASN A 79 7.42 -2.59 1.50
C ASN A 79 7.07 -2.31 2.96
N PRO A 80 6.83 -3.35 3.80
CA PRO A 80 6.47 -3.19 5.20
C PRO A 80 7.54 -2.51 6.08
N MET A 81 8.78 -2.42 5.62
CA MET A 81 9.83 -1.66 6.30
C MET A 81 9.78 -0.16 5.99
N ASN A 82 8.94 0.28 5.07
CA ASN A 82 8.73 1.70 4.78
C ASN A 82 7.68 2.27 5.76
N PRO A 83 8.01 3.28 6.58
CA PRO A 83 7.08 3.84 7.56
C PRO A 83 5.79 4.44 6.97
N VAL A 84 5.77 4.74 5.67
CA VAL A 84 4.56 5.26 4.99
C VAL A 84 3.77 4.19 4.24
N TRP A 85 4.27 2.95 4.18
CA TRP A 85 3.57 1.84 3.53
C TRP A 85 2.23 1.60 4.18
N ASN A 86 1.18 1.50 3.36
CA ASN A 86 -0.15 1.10 3.79
C ASN A 86 -0.78 2.02 4.84
N THR A 87 -0.33 3.28 4.97
CA THR A 87 -0.83 4.22 6.00
C THR A 87 -2.26 4.72 5.77
N ASN A 88 -2.73 4.61 4.53
CA ASN A 88 -4.06 5.04 4.09
C ASN A 88 -4.99 3.86 3.74
N CYS A 89 -4.59 2.64 4.10
CA CYS A 89 -5.39 1.44 3.85
C CYS A 89 -6.69 1.51 4.64
N THR A 90 -7.83 1.34 3.98
CA THR A 90 -9.07 1.03 4.68
C THR A 90 -9.36 -0.44 4.46
N ASP A 91 -9.58 -1.19 5.53
CA ASP A 91 -9.91 -2.60 5.44
C ASP A 91 -11.33 -2.83 4.89
N CYS A 92 -11.72 -4.08 4.71
CA CYS A 92 -13.04 -4.38 4.13
C CYS A 92 -14.23 -4.01 5.04
N ASP A 93 -13.99 -3.73 6.33
CA ASP A 93 -14.99 -3.30 7.31
C ASP A 93 -15.03 -1.76 7.43
N GLY A 94 -14.29 -1.05 6.57
CA GLY A 94 -14.26 0.41 6.56
C GLY A 94 -13.34 1.01 7.62
N VAL A 95 -12.45 0.21 8.21
CA VAL A 95 -11.59 0.61 9.31
C VAL A 95 -10.20 0.99 8.77
N LEU A 96 -9.79 2.24 8.99
CA LEU A 96 -8.46 2.72 8.57
C LEU A 96 -7.36 1.93 9.30
N ASN A 97 -6.42 1.40 8.52
CA ASN A 97 -5.37 0.46 8.86
C ASN A 97 -5.86 -0.85 9.46
N GLY A 98 -7.17 -1.13 9.41
CA GLY A 98 -7.75 -2.36 9.97
C GLY A 98 -7.19 -3.65 9.34
N VAL A 99 -7.43 -4.77 10.02
CA VAL A 99 -6.89 -6.07 9.59
C VAL A 99 -7.91 -6.93 8.87
N ALA A 100 -9.14 -6.47 8.67
CA ALA A 100 -10.18 -7.30 8.07
C ALA A 100 -9.87 -7.56 6.58
N VAL A 101 -10.07 -8.80 6.14
CA VAL A 101 -9.78 -9.23 4.75
C VAL A 101 -11.01 -9.88 4.14
N VAL A 102 -11.22 -9.62 2.85
CA VAL A 102 -12.27 -10.28 2.06
C VAL A 102 -11.84 -11.72 1.77
N ASP A 103 -12.66 -12.69 2.16
CA ASP A 103 -12.41 -14.10 1.89
C ASP A 103 -12.78 -14.51 0.46
N SER A 104 -12.62 -15.79 0.12
CA SER A 104 -12.91 -16.30 -1.23
C SER A 104 -14.41 -16.27 -1.60
N CYS A 105 -15.28 -16.05 -0.62
CA CYS A 105 -16.72 -15.95 -0.81
C CYS A 105 -17.18 -14.50 -1.02
N GLY A 106 -16.27 -13.54 -0.82
CA GLY A 106 -16.59 -12.11 -0.87
C GLY A 106 -17.06 -11.55 0.48
N ASP A 107 -16.97 -12.34 1.55
CA ASP A 107 -17.34 -11.90 2.90
C ASP A 107 -16.15 -11.20 3.57
N CYS A 108 -16.39 -10.08 4.25
CA CYS A 108 -15.37 -9.39 5.02
C CYS A 108 -15.19 -10.09 6.37
N GLN A 109 -13.98 -10.59 6.63
CA GLN A 109 -13.65 -11.33 7.85
C GLN A 109 -12.66 -10.56 8.72
N GLY A 110 -12.99 -10.37 9.99
CA GLY A 110 -12.12 -9.75 10.99
C GLY A 110 -11.25 -10.77 11.73
N ALA A 111 -10.26 -10.24 12.46
CA ALA A 111 -9.55 -11.01 13.49
C ALA A 111 -10.37 -11.05 14.78
N PHE A 112 -10.19 -12.08 15.62
CA PHE A 112 -10.88 -12.18 16.91
C PHE A 112 -9.99 -12.79 18.00
N LEU A 113 -10.36 -12.55 19.27
CA LEU A 113 -9.76 -13.23 20.41
C LEU A 113 -10.56 -14.48 20.75
N TYR A 114 -9.86 -15.60 20.88
CA TYR A 114 -10.46 -16.86 21.27
C TYR A 114 -9.90 -17.31 22.62
N ASN A 115 -10.79 -17.51 23.60
CA ASN A 115 -10.42 -18.11 24.88
C ASN A 115 -10.53 -19.63 24.79
N PHE A 116 -9.39 -20.33 24.86
CA PHE A 116 -9.37 -21.80 24.73
C PHE A 116 -9.69 -22.54 26.02
N THR A 117 -9.80 -21.85 27.16
CA THR A 117 -10.25 -22.42 28.44
C THR A 117 -11.76 -22.40 28.56
N THR A 118 -12.41 -21.30 28.15
CA THR A 118 -13.88 -21.18 28.19
C THR A 118 -14.55 -21.57 26.88
N HIS A 119 -13.79 -21.71 25.78
CA HIS A 119 -14.30 -21.89 24.42
C HIS A 119 -15.22 -20.75 23.94
N ASN A 120 -15.06 -19.56 24.51
CA ASN A 120 -15.83 -18.38 24.11
C ASN A 120 -15.02 -17.54 23.12
N PRO A 121 -15.53 -17.32 21.88
CA PRO A 121 -15.05 -16.24 21.04
C PRO A 121 -15.54 -14.93 21.66
N MET A 122 -14.61 -14.00 21.89
CA MET A 122 -14.99 -12.61 22.15
C MET A 122 -14.69 -11.83 20.89
N ASP A 123 -15.72 -11.19 20.34
CA ASP A 123 -15.56 -10.25 19.24
C ASP A 123 -14.66 -9.13 19.74
N ILE A 124 -13.42 -9.17 19.29
CA ILE A 124 -12.56 -8.01 19.33
C ILE A 124 -12.55 -7.45 17.94
N VAL A 125 -13.27 -6.34 17.83
CA VAL A 125 -12.97 -5.34 16.83
C VAL A 125 -11.50 -5.01 17.03
N MET A 126 -10.62 -5.55 16.19
CA MET A 126 -9.31 -4.95 15.99
C MET A 126 -9.59 -3.56 15.41
N LEU A 127 -9.73 -2.59 16.31
CA LEU A 127 -9.91 -1.18 15.97
C LEU A 127 -8.63 -0.71 15.28
N GLY A 128 -8.66 -0.58 13.97
CA GLY A 128 -7.81 0.39 13.28
C GLY A 128 -6.33 0.04 13.14
N GLY A 129 -5.97 -1.23 12.95
CA GLY A 129 -4.57 -1.59 12.67
C GLY A 129 -3.62 -1.51 13.83
N ASP A 130 -4.14 -1.26 15.03
CA ASP A 130 -3.36 -1.29 16.25
C ASP A 130 -3.84 -2.45 17.14
N THR A 131 -2.87 -3.18 17.66
CA THR A 131 -3.08 -4.18 18.71
C THR A 131 -3.56 -3.58 20.02
N SER A 132 -3.62 -2.25 20.20
CA SER A 132 -4.06 -1.59 21.44
C SER A 132 -5.39 -2.12 22.01
N GLY A 133 -6.39 -2.42 21.16
CA GLY A 133 -7.64 -3.05 21.60
C GLY A 133 -7.47 -4.51 22.03
N ALA A 134 -6.60 -5.25 21.35
CA ALA A 134 -6.23 -6.61 21.70
C ALA A 134 -5.37 -6.64 22.98
N ALA A 135 -4.41 -5.74 23.15
CA ALA A 135 -3.52 -5.63 24.30
C ALA A 135 -4.27 -5.25 25.59
N ALA A 136 -5.26 -4.35 25.50
CA ALA A 136 -6.15 -4.04 26.63
C ALA A 136 -6.98 -5.25 27.07
N THR A 137 -7.41 -6.10 26.12
CA THR A 137 -8.19 -7.29 26.46
C THR A 137 -7.32 -8.47 26.89
N VAL A 138 -6.15 -8.65 26.30
CA VAL A 138 -5.15 -9.65 26.68
C VAL A 138 -4.60 -9.35 28.07
N SER A 139 -4.34 -8.08 28.41
CA SER A 139 -3.88 -7.71 29.76
C SER A 139 -4.95 -7.90 30.86
N ALA A 140 -6.23 -7.91 30.49
CA ALA A 140 -7.34 -8.24 31.38
C ALA A 140 -7.61 -9.76 31.49
N ALA A 141 -7.02 -10.57 30.62
CA ALA A 141 -7.23 -12.01 30.55
C ALA A 141 -6.06 -12.79 31.17
N THR A 142 -6.38 -13.67 32.10
CA THR A 142 -5.40 -14.58 32.71
C THR A 142 -5.02 -15.68 31.70
N ASP A 143 -3.95 -15.46 30.92
CA ASP A 143 -3.17 -16.44 30.14
C ASP A 143 -3.88 -17.40 29.16
N SER A 144 -5.19 -17.27 28.91
CA SER A 144 -5.98 -18.26 28.15
C SER A 144 -6.54 -17.74 26.83
N ILE A 145 -5.89 -16.78 26.17
CA ILE A 145 -6.40 -16.19 24.92
C ILE A 145 -5.38 -16.31 23.78
N ILE A 146 -5.88 -16.65 22.58
CA ILE A 146 -5.14 -16.55 21.32
C ILE A 146 -5.80 -15.51 20.40
N ILE A 147 -4.99 -14.84 19.57
CA ILE A 147 -5.47 -14.03 18.46
C ILE A 147 -5.62 -14.95 17.24
N ILE A 148 -6.80 -14.96 16.62
CA ILE A 148 -7.03 -15.64 15.35
C ILE A 148 -7.16 -14.56 14.26
N LEU A 149 -6.21 -14.54 13.33
CA LEU A 149 -6.22 -13.63 12.17
C LEU A 149 -7.24 -14.09 11.12
N PRO A 150 -7.72 -13.19 10.23
CA PRO A 150 -8.75 -13.54 9.25
C PRO A 150 -8.38 -14.75 8.39
N GLU A 151 -7.19 -14.75 7.79
CA GLU A 151 -6.72 -15.81 6.90
C GLU A 151 -6.16 -17.04 7.63
N HIS A 152 -6.22 -17.07 8.97
CA HIS A 152 -5.65 -18.17 9.72
C HIS A 152 -6.49 -19.45 9.54
N PRO A 153 -5.89 -20.65 9.40
CA PRO A 153 -6.63 -21.91 9.26
C PRO A 153 -7.59 -22.25 10.42
N MET A 154 -7.43 -21.61 11.58
CA MET A 154 -8.32 -21.75 12.73
C MET A 154 -9.49 -20.76 12.74
N ASN A 155 -9.57 -19.85 11.77
CA ASN A 155 -10.73 -18.97 11.63
C ASN A 155 -11.90 -19.77 11.03
N SER A 156 -12.85 -20.15 11.88
CA SER A 156 -14.07 -20.87 11.45
C SER A 156 -15.01 -20.04 10.59
N TYR A 157 -14.87 -18.71 10.58
CA TYR A 157 -15.66 -17.83 9.74
C TYR A 157 -15.10 -17.74 8.32
N TRP A 158 -13.79 -17.98 8.14
CA TRP A 158 -13.13 -17.89 6.84
C TRP A 158 -13.74 -18.88 5.84
N ASN A 159 -14.24 -18.33 4.73
CA ASN A 159 -14.94 -19.05 3.68
C ASN A 159 -16.24 -19.77 4.11
N SER A 160 -16.79 -19.46 5.28
CA SER A 160 -18.01 -20.13 5.80
C SER A 160 -19.28 -19.76 5.02
N GLY A 161 -19.27 -18.63 4.29
CA GLY A 161 -20.38 -18.17 3.46
C GLY A 161 -20.43 -18.74 2.04
N CYS A 162 -19.38 -19.43 1.59
CA CYS A 162 -19.31 -20.04 0.26
C CYS A 162 -20.33 -21.19 0.18
N LYS A 163 -21.39 -20.99 -0.61
CA LYS A 163 -22.39 -22.03 -0.93
C LYS A 163 -22.11 -22.70 -2.25
#